data_AF-A0A1V6JRP3-F1
#
_entry.id   AF-A0A1V6JRP3-F1
#
_cell.length_a   1.000
_cell.length_b   1.000
_cell.length_c   1.000
_cell.angle_alpha   90.00
_cell.angle_beta   90.00
_cell.angle_gamma   90.00
#
_symmetry.space_group_name_H-M   'P 1'
#
loop_
_entity.id
_entity.type
_entity.pdbx_description
1 polymer ?
#
loop_
_entity_poly.entity_id
_entity_poly.type
_entity_poly.pdbx_seq_one_letter_code
_entity_poly.pdbx_strand_id
1 'polypeptide(L)'
;MVAREWTNGFSLTRRSADLLHAHGPGREGIVAAFLDLLASEPDTFIAKKHGAAVAERTMRCAAEVLRGERDLAPFDAECVEAGINPGSIADITIAGIYVALGEGWQWDS
;
A
#
# COMPACT_ATOMS: atom_id res chain seq x y z
N MET A 1 9.52 -3.31 7.70
CA MET A 1 8.18 -2.74 7.88
C MET A 1 7.36 -3.56 8.88
N VAL A 2 6.95 -4.79 8.54
CA VAL A 2 6.10 -5.63 9.41
C VAL A 2 6.64 -5.80 10.84
N ALA A 3 7.94 -6.08 11.02
CA ALA A 3 8.53 -6.22 12.36
C ALA A 3 8.39 -4.94 13.23
N ARG A 4 8.35 -3.75 12.63
CA ARG A 4 8.19 -2.47 13.32
C ARG A 4 6.78 -2.30 13.88
N GLU A 5 5.77 -2.89 13.22
CA GLU A 5 4.39 -2.83 13.69
C GLU A 5 4.19 -3.53 15.04
N TRP A 6 4.93 -4.60 15.28
CA TRP A 6 4.93 -5.31 16.56
C TRP A 6 5.50 -4.49 17.73
N THR A 7 6.28 -3.45 17.45
CA THR A 7 6.92 -2.63 18.49
C THR A 7 6.33 -1.23 18.61
N ASN A 8 5.54 -0.78 17.63
CA ASN A 8 4.92 0.55 17.62
C ASN A 8 3.39 0.53 17.81
N GLY A 9 2.79 -0.63 18.06
CA GLY A 9 1.35 -0.78 18.23
C GLY A 9 0.57 -0.74 16.92
N PHE A 10 1.11 -1.30 15.84
CA PHE A 10 0.45 -1.43 14.55
C PHE A 10 0.05 -0.10 13.90
N SER A 11 0.96 0.89 13.94
CA SER A 11 0.69 2.25 13.46
C SER A 11 0.31 2.36 11.98
N LEU A 12 0.94 1.59 11.09
CA LEU A 12 0.63 1.60 9.66
C LEU A 12 -0.65 0.81 9.38
N THR A 13 -0.87 -0.28 10.11
CA THR A 13 -2.13 -1.04 10.03
C THR A 13 -3.31 -0.15 10.41
N ARG A 14 -3.21 0.63 11.50
CA ARG A 14 -4.21 1.64 11.88
C ARG A 14 -4.41 2.66 10.76
N ARG A 15 -3.33 3.24 10.25
CA ARG A 15 -3.39 4.19 9.13
C ARG A 15 -4.06 3.59 7.89
N SER A 16 -3.78 2.33 7.57
CA SER A 16 -4.41 1.60 6.47
C SER A 16 -5.92 1.50 6.66
N ALA A 17 -6.38 1.14 7.87
CA ALA A 17 -7.80 1.10 8.19
C ALA A 17 -8.47 2.48 8.08
N ASP A 18 -7.81 3.54 8.55
CA ASP A 18 -8.29 4.92 8.40
C ASP A 18 -8.44 5.32 6.92
N LEU A 19 -7.45 4.98 6.09
CA LEU A 19 -7.49 5.24 4.65
C LEU A 19 -8.61 4.45 3.96
N LEU A 20 -8.86 3.20 4.35
CA LEU A 20 -9.99 2.41 3.82
C LEU A 20 -11.32 3.08 4.13
N HIS A 21 -11.53 3.56 5.36
CA HIS A 21 -12.73 4.33 5.70
C HIS A 21 -12.83 5.65 4.93
N ALA A 22 -11.72 6.33 4.68
CA ALA A 22 -11.69 7.59 3.94
C ALA A 22 -11.99 7.44 2.45
N HIS A 23 -11.45 6.39 1.81
CA HIS A 23 -11.66 6.12 0.38
C HIS A 23 -12.97 5.40 0.08
N GLY A 24 -13.58 4.80 1.11
CA GLY A 24 -14.84 4.08 0.99
C GLY A 24 -14.68 2.59 0.67
N PRO A 25 -15.79 1.92 0.39
CA PRO A 25 -15.86 0.47 0.26
C PRO A 25 -15.22 -0.05 -1.04
N GLY A 26 -15.09 -1.36 -1.12
CA GLY A 26 -14.80 -2.06 -2.36
C GLY A 26 -13.34 -2.02 -2.82
N ARG A 27 -13.15 -2.51 -4.04
CA ARG A 27 -11.84 -2.70 -4.64
C ARG A 27 -11.11 -1.38 -4.83
N GLU A 28 -11.82 -0.35 -5.27
CA GLU A 28 -11.27 0.97 -5.57
C GLU A 28 -10.72 1.62 -4.30
N GLY A 29 -11.44 1.52 -3.17
CA GLY A 29 -10.98 2.01 -1.87
C GLY A 29 -9.71 1.32 -1.38
N ILE A 30 -9.60 0.00 -1.58
CA ILE A 30 -8.38 -0.76 -1.26
C ILE A 30 -7.21 -0.33 -2.13
N VAL A 31 -7.42 -0.16 -3.43
CA VAL A 31 -6.36 0.28 -4.35
C VAL A 31 -5.85 1.67 -3.96
N ALA A 32 -6.75 2.60 -3.64
CA ALA A 32 -6.38 3.94 -3.20
C ALA A 32 -5.59 3.91 -1.87
N ALA A 33 -6.09 3.18 -0.86
CA ALA A 33 -5.40 3.03 0.42
C ALA A 33 -4.01 2.38 0.28
N PHE A 34 -3.90 1.36 -0.58
CA PHE A 34 -2.63 0.70 -0.89
C PHE A 34 -1.62 1.70 -1.49
N LEU A 35 -2.05 2.49 -2.48
CA LEU A 35 -1.18 3.49 -3.12
C LEU A 35 -0.75 4.58 -2.14
N ASP A 36 -1.63 5.05 -1.25
CA ASP A 36 -1.29 6.02 -0.20
C ASP A 36 -0.22 5.50 0.76
N LEU A 37 -0.30 4.21 1.14
CA LEU A 37 0.72 3.58 1.97
C LEU A 37 2.04 3.45 1.18
N LEU A 38 1.98 2.91 -0.03
CA LEU A 38 3.16 2.71 -0.89
C LEU A 38 3.87 4.02 -1.22
N ALA A 39 3.13 5.13 -1.36
CA ALA A 39 3.68 6.46 -1.59
C ALA A 39 4.35 7.08 -0.35
N SER A 40 4.07 6.56 0.86
CA SER A 40 4.50 7.17 2.11
C SER A 40 5.81 6.63 2.68
N GLU A 41 6.17 5.38 2.37
CA GLU A 41 7.48 4.83 2.75
C GLU A 41 7.94 3.70 1.81
N PRO A 42 9.27 3.48 1.65
CA PRO A 42 9.79 2.43 0.78
C PRO A 42 9.43 1.02 1.28
N ASP A 43 8.96 0.17 0.36
CA ASP A 43 8.62 -1.21 0.67
C ASP A 43 9.86 -2.06 1.03
N THR A 44 9.82 -2.72 2.18
CA THR A 44 10.97 -3.51 2.66
C THR A 44 11.17 -4.84 1.94
N PHE A 45 10.13 -5.41 1.32
CA PHE A 45 10.25 -6.61 0.49
C PHE A 45 10.90 -6.27 -0.86
N ILE A 46 10.54 -5.14 -1.48
CA ILE A 46 11.25 -4.60 -2.64
C ILE A 46 12.70 -4.31 -2.27
N ALA A 47 12.95 -3.59 -1.17
CA ALA A 47 14.32 -3.25 -0.77
C ALA A 47 15.20 -4.49 -0.55
N LYS A 48 14.63 -5.56 0.04
CA LYS A 48 15.32 -6.83 0.24
C LYS A 48 15.66 -7.53 -1.08
N LYS A 49 14.76 -7.51 -2.06
CA LYS A 49 14.91 -8.26 -3.33
C LYS A 49 15.66 -7.48 -4.42
N HIS A 50 15.46 -6.17 -4.47
CA HIS A 50 15.85 -5.29 -5.58
C HIS A 50 16.69 -4.08 -5.13
N GLY A 51 16.88 -3.88 -3.83
CA GLY A 51 17.66 -2.78 -3.25
C GLY A 51 16.85 -1.52 -2.96
N ALA A 52 17.38 -0.68 -2.06
CA ALA A 52 16.71 0.51 -1.55
C ALA A 52 16.33 1.52 -2.65
N ALA A 53 17.21 1.73 -3.65
CA ALA A 53 16.95 2.65 -4.73
C ALA A 53 15.74 2.26 -5.60
N VAL A 54 15.47 0.95 -5.76
CA VAL A 54 14.27 0.46 -6.46
C VAL A 54 13.03 0.71 -5.61
N ALA A 55 13.08 0.40 -4.31
CA ALA A 55 11.97 0.63 -3.39
C ALA A 55 11.58 2.12 -3.33
N GLU A 56 12.56 3.03 -3.25
CA GLU A 56 12.31 4.46 -3.27
C GLU A 56 11.73 4.96 -4.60
N ARG A 57 12.17 4.39 -5.73
CA ARG A 57 11.58 4.70 -7.04
C ARG A 57 10.13 4.26 -7.10
N THR A 58 9.83 3.02 -6.69
CA THR A 58 8.45 2.49 -6.66
C THR A 58 7.54 3.36 -5.79
N MET A 59 8.02 3.78 -4.61
CA MET A 59 7.30 4.73 -3.73
C MET A 59 7.00 6.06 -4.45
N ARG A 60 7.98 6.65 -5.15
CA ARG A 60 7.75 7.89 -5.92
C ARG A 60 6.76 7.70 -7.06
N CYS A 61 6.83 6.59 -7.79
CA CYS A 61 5.88 6.26 -8.84
C CYS A 61 4.45 6.14 -8.30
N ALA A 62 4.26 5.52 -7.13
CA ALA A 62 2.95 5.46 -6.48
C ALA A 62 2.43 6.88 -6.13
N ALA A 63 3.31 7.77 -5.67
CA ALA A 63 2.96 9.16 -5.40
C ALA A 63 2.59 9.94 -6.69
N GLU A 64 3.25 9.67 -7.81
CA GLU A 64 2.90 10.23 -9.14
C GLU A 64 1.50 9.76 -9.58
N VAL A 65 1.17 8.48 -9.35
CA VAL A 65 -0.16 7.93 -9.63
C VAL A 65 -1.24 8.64 -8.81
N LEU A 66 -1.01 8.85 -7.52
CA LEU A 66 -1.95 9.59 -6.66
C LEU A 66 -2.15 11.06 -7.09
N ARG A 67 -1.13 11.69 -7.67
CA ARG A 67 -1.22 13.06 -8.23
C ARG A 67 -1.84 13.12 -9.62
N GLY A 68 -2.13 11.97 -10.24
CA GLY A 68 -2.61 11.90 -11.62
C GLY A 68 -1.53 12.25 -12.66
N GLU A 69 -0.25 12.23 -12.26
CA GLU A 69 0.90 12.46 -13.15
C GLU A 69 1.30 11.20 -13.91
N ARG A 70 0.79 10.03 -13.45
CA ARG A 70 1.07 8.72 -14.03
C ARG A 70 -0.15 7.82 -13.95
N ASP A 71 -0.38 7.03 -14.99
CA ASP A 71 -1.44 6.03 -15.00
C ASP A 71 -1.06 4.78 -14.18
N LEU A 72 -2.03 4.26 -13.41
CA LEU A 72 -1.83 3.08 -12.57
C LEU A 72 -1.56 1.81 -13.38
N ALA A 73 -2.35 1.55 -14.43
CA ALA A 73 -2.26 0.28 -15.16
C ALA A 73 -0.90 0.06 -15.85
N PRO A 74 -0.30 1.06 -16.54
CA PRO A 74 1.06 0.93 -17.05
C PRO A 74 2.10 0.75 -15.94
N PHE A 75 1.99 1.48 -14.83
CA PHE A 75 2.91 1.35 -13.70
C PHE A 75 2.86 -0.05 -13.06
N ASP A 76 1.67 -0.61 -12.89
CA ASP A 76 1.49 -1.97 -12.38
C ASP A 76 2.12 -3.01 -13.34
N ALA A 77 1.87 -2.86 -14.66
CA ALA A 77 2.47 -3.73 -15.67
C ALA A 77 4.01 -3.68 -15.67
N GLU A 78 4.60 -2.48 -15.55
CA GLU A 78 6.05 -2.30 -15.41
C GLU A 78 6.58 -3.03 -14.16
N CYS A 79 5.87 -2.94 -13.03
CA CYS A 79 6.25 -3.64 -11.80
C CYS A 79 6.20 -5.16 -11.97
N VAL A 80 5.16 -5.68 -12.62
CA VAL A 80 5.00 -7.11 -12.92
C VAL A 80 6.13 -7.60 -13.82
N GLU A 81 6.42 -6.90 -14.92
CA GLU A 81 7.49 -7.25 -15.87
C GLU A 81 8.87 -7.27 -15.19
N ALA A 82 9.14 -6.29 -14.32
CA ALA A 82 10.38 -6.20 -13.56
C ALA A 82 10.42 -7.12 -12.32
N GLY A 83 9.34 -7.84 -12.02
CA GLY A 83 9.23 -8.69 -10.82
C GLY A 83 9.32 -7.91 -9.50
N ILE A 84 8.96 -6.62 -9.52
CA ILE A 84 8.91 -5.70 -8.39
C ILE A 84 7.56 -5.86 -7.70
N ASN A 85 7.56 -6.44 -6.50
CA ASN A 85 6.36 -6.67 -5.72
C ASN A 85 6.41 -5.86 -4.41
N PRO A 86 5.51 -4.87 -4.20
CA PRO A 86 5.36 -4.15 -2.92
C PRO A 86 4.68 -5.03 -1.85
N GLY A 87 5.31 -6.16 -1.52
CA GLY A 87 4.72 -7.19 -0.67
C GLY A 87 4.59 -6.81 0.80
N SER A 88 5.50 -5.99 1.35
CA SER A 88 5.35 -5.54 2.74
C SER A 88 4.17 -4.58 2.90
N ILE A 89 3.95 -3.69 1.94
CA ILE A 89 2.76 -2.81 1.92
C ILE A 89 1.50 -3.66 1.75
N ALA A 90 1.52 -4.73 0.95
CA ALA A 90 0.38 -5.65 0.84
C ALA A 90 0.06 -6.32 2.18
N ASP A 91 1.08 -6.77 2.93
CA ASP A 91 0.91 -7.35 4.27
C ASP A 91 0.28 -6.34 5.26
N ILE A 92 0.69 -5.06 5.21
CA ILE A 92 0.08 -3.99 6.00
C ILE A 92 -1.36 -3.72 5.55
N THR A 93 -1.61 -3.72 4.24
CA THR A 93 -2.93 -3.44 3.67
C THR A 93 -3.94 -4.49 4.12
N ILE A 94 -3.60 -5.79 4.07
CA ILE A 94 -4.51 -6.84 4.52
C ILE A 94 -4.76 -6.80 6.04
N ALA A 95 -3.76 -6.41 6.84
CA ALA A 95 -3.96 -6.17 8.28
C ALA A 95 -4.91 -4.98 8.51
N GLY A 96 -4.78 -3.92 7.71
CA GLY A 96 -5.68 -2.76 7.75
C GLY A 96 -7.12 -3.13 7.37
N ILE A 97 -7.31 -3.95 6.33
CA ILE A 97 -8.62 -4.47 5.93
C ILE A 97 -9.26 -5.22 7.10
N TYR A 98 -8.50 -6.08 7.80
CA TYR A 98 -9.03 -6.80 8.97
C TYR A 98 -9.54 -5.85 10.07
N VAL A 99 -8.78 -4.79 10.38
CA VAL A 99 -9.18 -3.79 11.37
C VAL A 99 -10.41 -3.02 10.89
N ALA A 100 -10.39 -2.51 9.66
CA ALA A 100 -11.50 -1.75 9.09
C ALA A 100 -12.81 -2.55 9.05
N LEU A 101 -12.75 -3.84 8.67
CA LEU A 101 -13.91 -4.74 8.73
C LEU A 101 -14.47 -4.88 10.15
N GLY A 102 -13.59 -4.96 11.15
CA GLY A 102 -13.97 -4.96 12.57
C GLY A 102 -14.60 -3.63 13.04
N GLU A 103 -14.35 -2.54 12.31
CA GLU A 103 -14.86 -1.19 12.57
C GLU A 103 -16.09 -0.83 11.71
N GLY A 104 -16.59 -1.79 10.93
CA GLY A 104 -17.79 -1.63 10.12
C GLY A 104 -17.54 -1.09 8.71
N TRP A 105 -16.28 -1.07 8.23
CA TRP A 105 -16.01 -0.93 6.79
C TRP A 105 -16.63 -2.11 6.05
N GLN A 106 -17.22 -1.86 4.88
CA GLN A 106 -17.92 -2.87 4.10
C GLN A 106 -17.25 -3.07 2.75
N TRP A 107 -17.27 -4.31 2.25
CA TRP A 107 -16.71 -4.64 0.94
C TRP A 107 -17.63 -4.18 -0.19
N ASP A 108 -18.92 -4.51 -0.12
CA ASP A 108 -19.95 -4.03 -1.06
C ASP A 108 -20.83 -3.04 -0.29
N SER A 109 -20.85 -1.77 -0.69
CA SER A 109 -21.86 -0.80 -0.21
C SER A 109 -22.63 -0.19 -1.38
#